data_AF-A0AAW6FU06-F1
#
_entry.id   AF-A0AAW6FU06-F1
#
_cell.length_a   1.000
_cell.length_b   1.000
_cell.length_c   1.000
_cell.angle_alpha   90.00
_cell.angle_beta   90.00
_cell.angle_gamma   90.00
#
_symmetry.space_group_name_H-M   'P 1'
#
loop_
_entity.id
_entity.type
_entity.pdbx_description
1 polymer ?
#
loop_
_entity_poly.entity_id
_entity_poly.type
_entity_poly.pdbx_seq_one_letter_code
_entity_poly.pdbx_strand_id
1 'polypeptide(L)'
;MSEELTYEQKSNMVKELSSCYDEKDNIEICDHEKMKNIMDYKLNIDLEIIKGIFESDFKKTKIEDDDFEDDIFNTATSILNGFYEKHPFLIPFVGKNYSKAKPQYLYVLESHYLPDSSRFYKLHYNKLDTEDKKNKWLKEQWYKKDFKWSNLKQFNENIEKSPEEKAIFLHREDIEYMWTESVVKNNIKYNNRFKALFENMLNIKKEEIERAVKSIAFMNYFLRPSEDTGVSIKYEYIDSLFSYLNLIRVWEALGKPYIIICSAKVRNSFNGYWKKHNKISSNSENIIPVTSLCLCNHPSNMSWKRKIDGYKNNEEKLKTFIESVENSDSKNT
;
A
#
# COMPACT_ATOMS: atom_id res chain seq x y z
N MET A 1 15.17 31.17 25.88
CA MET A 1 15.84 30.86 24.61
C MET A 1 16.12 29.39 24.61
N SER A 2 15.46 28.60 23.76
CA SER A 2 15.68 27.16 23.70
C SER A 2 16.98 26.90 22.93
N GLU A 3 17.99 26.36 23.61
CA GLU A 3 19.24 25.96 22.97
C GLU A 3 18.96 24.88 21.91
N GLU A 4 19.37 25.14 20.67
CA GLU A 4 19.26 24.17 19.59
C GLU A 4 20.23 23.00 19.82
N LEU A 5 19.69 21.79 19.84
CA LEU A 5 20.47 20.57 19.98
C LEU A 5 21.44 20.38 18.81
N THR A 6 22.68 20.04 19.14
CA THR A 6 23.79 19.75 18.21
C THR A 6 23.51 18.49 17.36
N TYR A 7 24.20 18.35 16.22
CA TYR A 7 24.08 17.20 15.31
C TYR A 7 24.35 15.86 16.00
N GLU A 8 25.29 15.85 16.95
CA GLU A 8 25.65 14.68 17.74
C GLU A 8 24.56 14.34 18.78
N GLN A 9 23.87 15.35 19.33
CA GLN A 9 22.67 15.17 20.15
C GLN A 9 21.47 14.67 19.31
N LYS A 10 21.30 15.15 18.07
CA LYS A 10 20.31 14.62 17.11
C LYS A 10 20.63 13.19 16.67
N SER A 11 21.91 12.84 16.53
CA SER A 11 22.37 11.48 16.24
C SER A 11 22.23 10.53 17.44
N ASN A 12 22.36 11.04 18.66
CA ASN A 12 22.07 10.28 19.88
C ASN A 12 20.56 10.09 20.11
N MET A 13 19.70 11.03 19.71
CA MET A 13 18.24 10.79 19.63
C MET A 13 17.87 9.67 18.64
N VAL A 14 18.64 9.50 17.55
CA VAL A 14 18.46 8.36 16.62
C VAL A 14 18.98 7.05 17.22
N LYS A 15 19.99 7.08 18.10
CA LYS A 15 20.34 5.93 18.95
C LYS A 15 19.26 5.64 20.00
N GLU A 16 18.57 6.64 20.55
CA GLU A 16 17.37 6.44 21.39
C GLU A 16 16.17 5.87 20.61
N LEU A 17 16.10 6.01 19.29
CA LEU A 17 15.09 5.27 18.49
C LEU A 17 15.42 3.77 18.37
N SER A 18 16.67 3.35 18.66
CA SER A 18 17.00 1.94 18.87
C SER A 18 16.51 1.39 20.21
N SER A 19 16.23 2.23 21.23
CA SER A 19 15.63 1.79 22.50
C SER A 19 14.10 1.65 22.45
N CYS A 20 13.47 2.02 21.32
CA CYS A 20 12.11 1.56 21.00
C CYS A 20 12.07 0.05 20.64
N TYR A 21 13.25 -0.52 20.35
CA TYR A 21 13.51 -1.92 20.02
C TYR A 21 14.15 -2.71 21.16
N ASP A 22 14.32 -2.12 22.36
CA ASP A 22 14.79 -2.86 23.53
C ASP A 22 13.63 -3.67 24.13
N GLU A 23 13.60 -4.94 23.70
CA GLU A 23 13.19 -6.12 24.46
C GLU A 23 12.18 -5.89 25.60
N LYS A 24 10.89 -6.09 25.30
CA LYS A 24 9.99 -6.74 26.27
C LYS A 24 8.73 -7.39 25.73
N ASP A 25 8.36 -7.20 24.46
CA ASP A 25 7.22 -7.92 23.87
C ASP A 25 7.46 -8.20 22.39
N ASN A 26 8.28 -9.22 22.11
CA ASN A 26 8.44 -9.80 20.78
C ASN A 26 7.20 -10.64 20.42
N ILE A 27 6.03 -10.00 20.43
CA ILE A 27 4.80 -10.64 20.00
C ILE A 27 4.88 -10.72 18.48
N GLU A 28 5.14 -11.91 17.98
CA GLU A 28 4.92 -12.26 16.58
C GLU A 28 3.43 -12.03 16.28
N ILE A 29 3.15 -11.10 15.37
CA ILE A 29 1.79 -10.75 14.93
C ILE A 29 1.52 -11.08 13.47
N CYS A 30 2.56 -11.49 12.72
CA CYS A 30 2.51 -11.71 11.28
C CYS A 30 2.47 -13.21 10.93
N ASP A 31 1.91 -13.53 9.77
CA ASP A 31 2.06 -14.81 9.08
C ASP A 31 3.12 -14.62 7.98
N HIS A 32 4.40 -14.83 8.32
CA HIS A 32 5.50 -14.62 7.38
C HIS A 32 5.48 -15.59 6.20
N GLU A 33 4.88 -16.78 6.35
CA GLU A 33 4.71 -17.73 5.26
C GLU A 33 3.74 -17.17 4.20
N LYS A 34 2.59 -16.65 4.62
CA LYS A 34 1.65 -15.97 3.72
C LYS A 34 2.23 -14.72 3.08
N MET A 35 2.98 -13.91 3.84
CA MET A 35 3.66 -12.74 3.29
C MET A 35 4.70 -13.13 2.23
N LYS A 36 5.45 -14.21 2.47
CA LYS A 36 6.37 -14.78 1.49
C LYS A 36 5.61 -15.30 0.25
N ASN A 37 4.48 -15.98 0.43
CA ASN A 37 3.65 -16.41 -0.69
C ASN A 37 3.20 -15.22 -1.57
N ILE A 38 2.81 -14.09 -0.98
CA ILE A 38 2.50 -12.87 -1.76
C ILE A 38 3.70 -12.39 -2.57
N MET A 39 4.88 -12.37 -1.96
CA MET A 39 6.12 -11.94 -2.63
C MET A 39 6.47 -12.85 -3.81
N ASP A 40 6.30 -14.16 -3.65
CA ASP A 40 6.65 -15.17 -4.66
C ASP A 40 5.55 -15.35 -5.73
N TYR A 41 4.29 -15.05 -5.40
CA TYR A 41 3.16 -15.22 -6.31
C TYR A 41 3.32 -14.33 -7.55
N LYS A 42 3.17 -14.93 -8.73
CA LYS A 42 3.23 -14.25 -10.03
C LYS A 42 1.82 -14.18 -10.59
N LEU A 43 1.35 -12.96 -10.89
CA LEU A 43 0.05 -12.80 -11.52
C LEU A 43 0.15 -13.30 -12.97
N ASN A 44 -0.67 -14.29 -13.30
CA ASN A 44 -0.91 -14.71 -14.67
C ASN A 44 -2.25 -14.13 -15.12
N ILE A 45 -2.22 -13.07 -15.92
CA ILE A 45 -3.39 -12.38 -16.42
C ILE A 45 -3.28 -12.27 -17.94
N ASP A 46 -4.40 -12.49 -18.63
CA ASP A 46 -4.46 -12.46 -20.09
C ASP A 46 -4.00 -11.08 -20.62
N LEU A 47 -3.11 -11.12 -21.61
CA LEU A 47 -2.64 -9.96 -22.35
C LEU A 47 -3.81 -9.13 -22.90
N GLU A 48 -4.86 -9.78 -23.39
CA GLU A 48 -6.05 -9.10 -23.93
C GLU A 48 -6.84 -8.37 -22.84
N ILE A 49 -6.83 -8.88 -21.61
CA ILE A 49 -7.42 -8.18 -20.46
C ILE A 49 -6.60 -6.93 -20.14
N ILE A 50 -5.27 -7.06 -20.05
CA ILE A 50 -4.41 -5.89 -19.84
C ILE A 50 -4.61 -4.88 -20.99
N LYS A 51 -4.55 -5.31 -22.24
CA LYS A 51 -4.81 -4.43 -23.40
C LYS A 51 -6.16 -3.73 -23.28
N GLY A 52 -7.26 -4.46 -23.08
CA GLY A 52 -8.58 -3.85 -23.02
C GLY A 52 -8.74 -2.88 -21.84
N ILE A 53 -8.11 -3.14 -20.70
CA ILE A 53 -8.18 -2.26 -19.54
C ILE A 53 -7.38 -0.97 -19.78
N PHE A 54 -6.23 -1.07 -20.48
CA PHE A 54 -5.20 -0.04 -20.50
C PHE A 54 -4.93 0.58 -21.89
N GLU A 55 -5.63 0.16 -22.96
CA GLU A 55 -5.42 0.63 -24.34
C GLU A 55 -5.39 2.16 -24.43
N SER A 56 -6.33 2.84 -23.76
CA SER A 56 -6.41 4.31 -23.75
C SER A 56 -5.23 4.98 -23.05
N ASP A 57 -4.64 4.30 -22.07
CA ASP A 57 -3.54 4.83 -21.27
C ASP A 57 -2.19 4.57 -21.96
N PHE A 58 -2.03 3.43 -22.65
CA PHE A 58 -0.87 3.15 -23.52
C PHE A 58 -0.81 4.06 -24.75
N LYS A 59 -1.95 4.37 -25.38
CA LYS A 59 -2.00 5.32 -26.50
C LYS A 59 -1.52 6.71 -26.12
N LYS A 60 -1.68 7.13 -24.86
CA LYS A 60 -1.16 8.40 -24.36
C LYS A 60 0.36 8.38 -24.19
N THR A 61 0.94 7.23 -23.85
CA THR A 61 2.40 7.06 -23.67
C THR A 61 3.15 6.99 -25.00
N LYS A 62 2.55 6.35 -26.01
CA LYS A 62 3.10 6.27 -27.38
C LYS A 62 3.26 7.61 -28.11
N ILE A 63 2.65 8.68 -27.61
CA ILE A 63 2.83 10.03 -28.19
C ILE A 63 4.20 10.61 -27.76
N GLU A 64 4.85 10.04 -26.73
CA GLU A 64 6.12 10.54 -26.19
C GLU A 64 7.35 9.64 -26.44
N ASP A 65 7.20 8.32 -26.64
CA ASP A 65 8.33 7.38 -26.84
C ASP A 65 8.03 6.31 -27.93
N ASP A 66 9.02 5.98 -28.77
CA ASP A 66 8.99 5.05 -29.93
C ASP A 66 8.92 3.54 -29.54
N ASP A 67 8.34 3.19 -28.40
CA ASP A 67 8.30 1.80 -27.91
C ASP A 67 7.17 0.96 -28.57
N PHE A 68 7.48 -0.31 -28.90
CA PHE A 68 6.50 -1.28 -29.42
C PHE A 68 5.54 -1.75 -28.30
N GLU A 69 4.27 -2.03 -28.62
CA GLU A 69 3.23 -2.39 -27.62
C GLU A 69 3.59 -3.61 -26.77
N ASP A 70 4.18 -4.63 -27.41
CA ASP A 70 4.57 -5.86 -26.74
C ASP A 70 5.71 -5.63 -25.74
N ASP A 71 6.61 -4.68 -26.00
CA ASP A 71 7.71 -4.31 -25.09
C ASP A 71 7.19 -3.59 -23.84
N ILE A 72 6.21 -2.72 -24.00
CA ILE A 72 5.55 -2.03 -22.88
C ILE A 72 4.83 -3.06 -21.99
N PHE A 73 4.15 -4.04 -22.60
CA PHE A 73 3.47 -5.09 -21.85
C PHE A 73 4.43 -6.00 -21.07
N ASN A 74 5.47 -6.48 -21.73
CA ASN A 74 6.49 -7.32 -21.10
C ASN A 74 7.17 -6.57 -19.94
N THR A 75 7.42 -5.27 -20.13
CA THR A 75 7.95 -4.39 -19.09
C THR A 75 6.97 -4.24 -17.92
N ALA A 76 5.68 -3.98 -18.19
CA ALA A 76 4.67 -3.83 -17.15
C ALA A 76 4.49 -5.12 -16.32
N THR A 77 4.43 -6.27 -16.98
CA THR A 77 4.33 -7.58 -16.33
C THR A 77 5.58 -7.89 -15.50
N SER A 78 6.77 -7.57 -16.03
CA SER A 78 8.04 -7.72 -15.32
C SER A 78 8.12 -6.83 -14.08
N ILE A 79 7.74 -5.55 -14.19
CA ILE A 79 7.68 -4.61 -13.06
C ILE A 79 6.71 -5.13 -11.99
N LEU A 80 5.49 -5.50 -12.38
CA LEU A 80 4.46 -5.99 -11.47
C LEU A 80 4.94 -7.23 -10.70
N ASN A 81 5.42 -8.24 -11.42
CA ASN A 81 5.81 -9.51 -10.84
C ASN A 81 7.13 -9.44 -10.07
N GLY A 82 8.01 -8.49 -10.41
CA GLY A 82 9.27 -8.20 -9.69
C GLY A 82 9.12 -7.16 -8.56
N PHE A 83 7.94 -6.57 -8.37
CA PHE A 83 7.78 -5.39 -7.51
C PHE A 83 8.24 -5.63 -6.07
N TYR A 84 7.69 -6.64 -5.39
CA TYR A 84 8.03 -6.96 -4.00
C TYR A 84 9.44 -7.52 -3.81
N GLU A 85 10.05 -8.06 -4.87
CA GLU A 85 11.46 -8.43 -4.82
C GLU A 85 12.32 -7.17 -4.69
N LYS A 86 12.00 -6.13 -5.48
CA LYS A 86 12.67 -4.82 -5.45
C LYS A 86 12.24 -3.95 -4.26
N HIS A 87 11.06 -4.16 -3.69
CA HIS A 87 10.49 -3.33 -2.62
C HIS A 87 9.93 -4.21 -1.47
N PRO A 88 10.78 -5.00 -0.80
CA PRO A 88 10.32 -6.01 0.15
C PRO A 88 9.67 -5.41 1.41
N PHE A 89 9.95 -4.15 1.75
CA PHE A 89 9.31 -3.44 2.87
C PHE A 89 7.84 -3.07 2.61
N LEU A 90 7.39 -3.06 1.36
CA LEU A 90 6.01 -2.72 0.99
C LEU A 90 5.08 -3.93 0.89
N ILE A 91 5.57 -5.14 1.19
CA ILE A 91 4.76 -6.36 1.17
C ILE A 91 3.54 -6.14 2.10
N PRO A 92 2.32 -6.56 1.69
CA PRO A 92 1.14 -6.49 2.53
C PRO A 92 1.36 -7.18 3.86
N PHE A 93 0.83 -6.58 4.92
CA PHE A 93 0.80 -7.22 6.23
C PHE A 93 -0.25 -8.34 6.23
N VAL A 94 0.11 -9.49 6.78
CA VAL A 94 -0.83 -10.60 7.02
C VAL A 94 -0.72 -11.01 8.48
N GLY A 95 -1.83 -10.99 9.21
CA GLY A 95 -1.83 -11.37 10.61
C GLY A 95 -1.59 -12.88 10.83
N LYS A 96 -0.92 -13.26 11.92
CA LYS A 96 -0.53 -14.65 12.22
C LYS A 96 -1.68 -15.67 12.32
N ASN A 97 -2.90 -15.20 12.55
CA ASN A 97 -4.12 -16.00 12.63
C ASN A 97 -4.99 -15.85 11.38
N TYR A 98 -4.52 -15.16 10.34
CA TYR A 98 -5.28 -14.91 9.12
C TYR A 98 -5.81 -16.18 8.48
N SER A 99 -4.99 -17.23 8.39
CA SER A 99 -5.37 -18.54 7.85
C SER A 99 -6.46 -19.25 8.67
N LYS A 100 -6.67 -18.86 9.93
CA LYS A 100 -7.72 -19.39 10.82
C LYS A 100 -8.96 -18.49 10.86
N ALA A 101 -8.87 -17.28 10.33
CA ALA A 101 -9.98 -16.34 10.30
C ALA A 101 -11.03 -16.82 9.28
N LYS A 102 -12.30 -16.75 9.67
CA LYS A 102 -13.45 -16.98 8.80
C LYS A 102 -14.53 -15.97 9.15
N PRO A 103 -14.96 -15.12 8.20
CA PRO A 103 -14.37 -14.86 6.88
C PRO A 103 -12.95 -14.25 6.93
N GLN A 104 -12.24 -14.26 5.81
CA GLN A 104 -10.95 -13.58 5.63
C GLN A 104 -11.14 -12.22 4.95
N TYR A 105 -10.49 -11.19 5.48
CA TYR A 105 -10.58 -9.81 4.98
C TYR A 105 -9.22 -9.23 4.59
N LEU A 106 -9.17 -8.55 3.46
CA LEU A 106 -8.08 -7.69 3.03
C LEU A 106 -8.53 -6.22 3.11
N TYR A 107 -7.93 -5.47 4.02
CA TYR A 107 -8.13 -4.04 4.15
C TYR A 107 -7.17 -3.27 3.26
N VAL A 108 -7.69 -2.32 2.49
CA VAL A 108 -6.94 -1.55 1.51
C VAL A 108 -7.03 -0.06 1.84
N LEU A 109 -5.88 0.53 2.21
CA LEU A 109 -5.70 1.98 2.37
C LEU A 109 -4.96 2.59 1.18
N GLU A 110 -4.62 3.88 1.27
CA GLU A 110 -4.14 4.67 0.13
C GLU A 110 -2.68 4.43 -0.23
N SER A 111 -1.76 5.08 0.47
CA SER A 111 -0.32 5.04 0.22
C SER A 111 0.41 5.11 1.55
N HIS A 112 1.70 4.79 1.54
CA HIS A 112 2.58 5.13 2.64
C HIS A 112 2.85 6.64 2.68
N TYR A 113 3.20 7.13 3.86
CA TYR A 113 3.58 8.51 4.09
C TYR A 113 4.95 8.50 4.77
N LEU A 114 5.86 9.31 4.27
CA LEU A 114 7.10 9.62 4.99
C LEU A 114 6.83 10.83 5.90
N PRO A 115 7.61 11.01 6.98
CA PRO A 115 7.49 12.17 7.84
C PRO A 115 8.11 13.41 7.18
N ASP A 116 7.73 14.61 7.59
CA ASP A 116 8.31 15.87 7.07
C ASP A 116 9.82 15.96 7.28
N SER A 117 10.32 15.26 8.30
CA SER A 117 11.75 15.18 8.60
C SER A 117 12.54 14.30 7.63
N SER A 118 11.87 13.50 6.80
CA SER A 118 12.44 12.54 5.86
C SER A 118 13.46 13.20 4.94
N ARG A 119 14.61 12.53 4.81
CA ARG A 119 15.68 12.98 3.90
C ARG A 119 15.29 12.78 2.45
N PHE A 120 14.44 11.80 2.14
CA PHE A 120 13.84 11.63 0.81
C PHE A 120 13.15 12.93 0.34
N TYR A 121 12.30 13.55 1.17
CA TYR A 121 11.65 14.81 0.80
C TYR A 121 12.66 15.98 0.67
N LYS A 122 13.63 16.07 1.58
CA LYS A 122 14.62 17.15 1.60
C LYS A 122 15.59 17.12 0.42
N LEU A 123 16.07 15.94 0.05
CA LEU A 123 17.15 15.77 -0.93
C LEU A 123 16.64 15.63 -2.36
N HIS A 124 15.40 15.19 -2.55
CA HIS A 124 14.87 14.88 -3.88
C HIS A 124 13.63 15.70 -4.24
N TYR A 125 12.63 15.74 -3.37
CA TYR A 125 11.38 16.43 -3.66
C TYR A 125 11.52 17.96 -3.64
N ASN A 126 12.25 18.51 -2.68
CA ASN A 126 12.41 19.97 -2.53
C ASN A 126 13.43 20.60 -3.50
N LYS A 127 14.17 19.81 -4.28
CA LYS A 127 15.12 20.29 -5.28
C LYS A 127 14.51 20.56 -6.66
N LEU A 128 13.27 20.14 -6.90
CA LEU A 128 12.60 20.29 -8.20
C LEU A 128 11.58 21.45 -8.18
N ASP A 129 11.52 22.22 -9.26
CA ASP A 129 10.82 23.52 -9.28
C ASP A 129 9.29 23.42 -9.32
N THR A 130 8.72 22.30 -9.78
CA THR A 130 7.26 22.14 -9.95
C THR A 130 6.78 20.80 -9.41
N GLU A 131 5.54 20.76 -8.93
CA GLU A 131 4.90 19.53 -8.44
C GLU A 131 4.83 18.44 -9.51
N ASP A 132 4.56 18.80 -10.77
CA ASP A 132 4.50 17.84 -11.87
C ASP A 132 5.86 17.19 -12.15
N LYS A 133 6.95 17.98 -12.14
CA LYS A 133 8.31 17.46 -12.29
C LYS A 133 8.66 16.51 -11.14
N LYS A 134 8.28 16.86 -9.91
CA LYS A 134 8.49 16.02 -8.73
C LYS A 134 7.78 14.68 -8.86
N ASN A 135 6.51 14.70 -9.26
CA ASN A 135 5.70 13.50 -9.43
C ASN A 135 6.26 12.61 -10.54
N LYS A 136 6.56 13.18 -11.71
CA LYS A 136 7.17 12.44 -12.83
C LYS A 136 8.50 11.79 -12.44
N TRP A 137 9.39 12.56 -11.80
CA TRP A 137 10.68 12.05 -11.33
C TRP A 137 10.52 10.92 -10.30
N LEU A 138 9.69 11.12 -9.26
CA LEU A 138 9.48 10.12 -8.21
C LEU A 138 9.00 8.80 -8.79
N LYS A 139 7.98 8.86 -9.64
CA LYS A 139 7.40 7.71 -10.33
C LYS A 139 8.43 6.94 -11.16
N GLU A 140 9.19 7.65 -12.00
CA GLU A 140 10.23 7.04 -12.84
C GLU A 140 11.31 6.37 -11.99
N GLN A 141 11.74 7.01 -10.92
CA GLN A 141 12.75 6.47 -10.03
C GLN A 141 12.22 5.27 -9.25
N TRP A 142 11.02 5.36 -8.69
CA TRP A 142 10.45 4.35 -7.81
C TRP A 142 10.28 3.00 -8.49
N TYR A 143 9.63 2.97 -9.65
CA TYR A 143 9.38 1.70 -10.35
C TYR A 143 10.63 1.11 -11.03
N LYS A 144 11.66 1.93 -11.31
CA LYS A 144 12.92 1.48 -11.92
C LYS A 144 13.95 1.01 -10.90
N LYS A 145 14.04 1.67 -9.74
CA LYS A 145 15.09 1.42 -8.74
C LYS A 145 14.93 0.05 -8.07
N ASP A 146 16.05 -0.56 -7.72
CA ASP A 146 16.11 -1.81 -6.97
C ASP A 146 16.44 -1.53 -5.49
N PHE A 147 15.41 -1.55 -4.64
CA PHE A 147 15.51 -1.40 -3.19
C PHE A 147 15.49 -2.74 -2.45
N LYS A 148 16.01 -3.82 -3.05
CA LYS A 148 16.29 -5.07 -2.32
C LYS A 148 17.06 -4.79 -1.04
N TRP A 149 16.81 -5.59 -0.01
CA TRP A 149 17.49 -5.48 1.28
C TRP A 149 19.03 -5.50 1.16
N SER A 150 19.57 -6.31 0.25
CA SER A 150 21.02 -6.38 -0.03
C SER A 150 21.58 -5.04 -0.51
N ASN A 151 20.83 -4.33 -1.34
CA ASN A 151 21.24 -3.06 -1.91
C ASN A 151 21.06 -1.95 -0.87
N LEU A 152 19.95 -1.97 -0.12
CA LEU A 152 19.68 -1.05 0.99
C LEU A 152 20.78 -1.04 2.06
N LYS A 153 21.39 -2.20 2.36
CA LYS A 153 22.49 -2.31 3.34
C LYS A 153 23.80 -1.68 2.86
N GLN A 154 24.09 -1.67 1.55
CA GLN A 154 25.31 -1.08 0.97
C GLN A 154 25.30 0.45 0.94
N PHE A 155 24.13 1.06 1.11
CA PHE A 155 23.95 2.51 0.94
C PHE A 155 24.36 3.36 2.16
N ASN A 156 24.65 2.74 3.31
CA ASN A 156 25.11 3.45 4.52
C ASN A 156 26.65 3.64 4.59
N GLU A 157 27.43 3.02 3.70
CA GLU A 157 28.90 3.00 3.80
C GLU A 157 29.62 3.91 2.77
N ASN A 158 28.94 4.47 1.77
CA ASN A 158 29.57 5.23 0.68
C ASN A 158 28.93 6.61 0.43
N ILE A 159 28.78 7.41 1.49
CA ILE A 159 28.14 8.74 1.43
C ILE A 159 29.03 9.80 0.74
N GLU A 160 30.34 9.56 0.53
CA GLU A 160 31.23 10.67 0.14
C GLU A 160 31.55 10.85 -1.35
N LYS A 161 31.08 10.01 -2.30
CA LYS A 161 31.55 10.13 -3.71
C LYS A 161 30.55 9.87 -4.84
N SER A 162 29.24 9.74 -4.57
CA SER A 162 28.25 9.60 -5.65
C SER A 162 27.59 10.94 -5.97
N PRO A 163 27.26 11.27 -7.23
CA PRO A 163 26.44 12.44 -7.55
C PRO A 163 24.99 12.18 -7.09
N GLU A 164 24.74 12.35 -5.80
CA GLU A 164 23.47 12.13 -5.08
C GLU A 164 22.28 12.94 -5.63
N GLU A 165 22.51 13.89 -6.52
CA GLU A 165 21.48 14.78 -7.03
C GLU A 165 20.54 14.15 -8.07
N LYS A 166 20.85 12.96 -8.61
CA LYS A 166 20.11 12.41 -9.77
C LYS A 166 19.27 11.16 -9.52
N ALA A 167 19.47 10.42 -8.43
CA ALA A 167 18.79 9.14 -8.18
C ALA A 167 18.17 9.08 -6.79
N ILE A 168 17.01 8.41 -6.68
CA ILE A 168 16.33 8.23 -5.40
C ILE A 168 17.18 7.44 -4.39
N PHE A 169 17.19 7.94 -3.16
CA PHE A 169 17.86 7.33 -2.01
C PHE A 169 16.89 7.24 -0.81
N LEU A 170 16.92 6.12 -0.09
CA LEU A 170 16.13 5.90 1.12
C LEU A 170 17.06 5.63 2.29
N HIS A 171 16.95 6.44 3.34
CA HIS A 171 17.63 6.15 4.59
C HIS A 171 16.85 5.09 5.38
N ARG A 172 17.50 4.51 6.40
CA ARG A 172 16.86 3.52 7.28
C ARG A 172 15.55 4.06 7.86
N GLU A 173 15.56 5.31 8.30
CA GLU A 173 14.39 5.97 8.86
C GLU A 173 13.25 6.02 7.84
N ASP A 174 13.54 6.34 6.57
CA ASP A 174 12.52 6.39 5.52
C ASP A 174 11.88 5.01 5.31
N ILE A 175 12.69 3.94 5.30
CA ILE A 175 12.21 2.57 5.15
C ILE A 175 11.29 2.18 6.32
N GLU A 176 11.62 2.55 7.56
CA GLU A 176 10.80 2.21 8.74
C GLU A 176 9.38 2.82 8.67
N TYR A 177 9.23 4.01 8.10
CA TYR A 177 7.91 4.63 7.88
C TYR A 177 7.10 3.96 6.76
N MET A 178 7.77 3.21 5.88
CA MET A 178 7.14 2.50 4.76
C MET A 178 7.03 0.99 4.99
N TRP A 179 7.75 0.44 5.96
CA TRP A 179 7.75 -0.99 6.22
C TRP A 179 6.41 -1.40 6.83
N THR A 180 5.53 -1.96 6.01
CA THR A 180 4.12 -2.23 6.37
C THR A 180 4.00 -3.02 7.68
N GLU A 181 4.82 -4.06 7.88
CA GLU A 181 4.85 -4.83 9.11
C GLU A 181 5.27 -4.00 10.33
N SER A 182 6.38 -3.25 10.22
CA SER A 182 6.90 -2.38 11.30
C SER A 182 5.86 -1.31 11.66
N VAL A 183 5.29 -0.65 10.64
CA VAL A 183 4.23 0.35 10.78
C VAL A 183 3.03 -0.22 11.53
N VAL A 184 2.52 -1.38 11.12
CA VAL A 184 1.36 -2.01 11.79
C VAL A 184 1.71 -2.40 13.23
N LYS A 185 2.82 -3.11 13.45
CA LYS A 185 3.27 -3.58 14.77
C LYS A 185 3.42 -2.44 15.77
N ASN A 186 4.07 -1.35 15.36
CA ASN A 186 4.37 -0.23 16.24
C ASN A 186 3.14 0.65 16.47
N ASN A 187 2.38 0.97 15.42
CA ASN A 187 1.27 1.89 15.55
C ASN A 187 0.08 1.28 16.32
N ILE A 188 -0.11 -0.03 16.26
CA ILE A 188 -1.12 -0.72 17.07
C ILE A 188 -0.82 -0.62 18.55
N LYS A 189 0.44 -0.50 18.97
CA LYS A 189 0.78 -0.36 20.40
C LYS A 189 0.77 1.10 20.84
N TYR A 190 1.38 1.98 20.05
CA TYR A 190 1.78 3.32 20.52
C TYR A 190 1.02 4.49 19.89
N ASN A 191 0.31 4.28 18.78
CA ASN A 191 -0.30 5.38 18.03
C ASN A 191 -1.83 5.44 18.20
N ASN A 192 -2.31 6.39 19.02
CA ASN A 192 -3.73 6.58 19.26
C ASN A 192 -4.55 6.93 18.00
N ARG A 193 -3.96 7.64 17.03
CA ARG A 193 -4.64 7.96 15.76
C ARG A 193 -4.81 6.71 14.91
N PHE A 194 -3.79 5.85 14.86
CA PHE A 194 -3.86 4.56 14.18
C PHE A 194 -4.87 3.63 14.84
N LYS A 195 -4.88 3.55 16.18
CA LYS A 195 -5.90 2.81 16.93
C LYS A 195 -7.31 3.31 16.59
N ALA A 196 -7.56 4.61 16.61
CA ALA A 196 -8.87 5.17 16.24
C ALA A 196 -9.25 4.89 14.78
N LEU A 197 -8.29 4.90 13.86
CA LEU A 197 -8.50 4.49 12.46
C LEU A 197 -8.98 3.03 12.40
N PHE A 198 -8.27 2.12 13.08
CA PHE A 198 -8.60 0.68 13.10
C PHE A 198 -9.89 0.38 13.86
N GLU A 199 -10.19 1.12 14.92
CA GLU A 199 -11.47 1.03 15.64
C GLU A 199 -12.65 1.23 14.68
N ASN A 200 -12.61 2.30 13.88
CA ASN A 200 -13.64 2.59 12.89
C ASN A 200 -13.60 1.62 11.69
N MET A 201 -12.40 1.25 11.22
CA MET A 201 -12.20 0.38 10.05
C MET A 201 -12.61 -1.06 10.31
N LEU A 202 -12.40 -1.55 11.53
CA LEU A 202 -12.76 -2.91 11.94
C LEU A 202 -14.13 -2.96 12.62
N ASN A 203 -14.70 -1.80 12.97
CA ASN A 203 -15.96 -1.68 13.70
C ASN A 203 -15.95 -2.47 15.03
N ILE A 204 -14.86 -2.34 15.79
CA ILE A 204 -14.62 -3.01 17.08
C ILE A 204 -14.17 -1.98 18.12
N LYS A 205 -14.09 -2.38 19.39
CA LYS A 205 -13.54 -1.51 20.44
C LYS A 205 -12.02 -1.47 20.38
N LYS A 206 -11.43 -0.36 20.84
CA LYS A 206 -9.99 -0.11 20.84
C LYS A 206 -9.17 -1.21 21.51
N GLU A 207 -9.69 -1.82 22.57
CA GLU A 207 -9.02 -2.88 23.34
C GLU A 207 -8.89 -4.19 22.55
N GLU A 208 -9.71 -4.36 21.50
CA GLU A 208 -9.76 -5.58 20.69
C GLU A 208 -8.86 -5.51 19.45
N ILE A 209 -8.33 -4.33 19.12
CA ILE A 209 -7.56 -4.09 17.89
C ILE A 209 -6.34 -5.01 17.80
N GLU A 210 -5.58 -5.15 18.88
CA GLU A 210 -4.37 -5.99 18.85
C GLU A 210 -4.67 -7.46 18.56
N ARG A 211 -5.85 -7.93 18.98
CA ARG A 211 -6.34 -9.28 18.70
C ARG A 211 -6.86 -9.36 17.28
N ALA A 212 -7.67 -8.41 16.84
CA ALA A 212 -8.31 -8.40 15.54
C ALA A 212 -7.29 -8.29 14.39
N VAL A 213 -6.23 -7.49 14.54
CA VAL A 213 -5.21 -7.33 13.51
C VAL A 213 -4.49 -8.64 13.19
N LYS A 214 -4.35 -9.55 14.17
CA LYS A 214 -3.76 -10.87 13.94
C LYS A 214 -4.59 -11.72 12.98
N SER A 215 -5.84 -11.36 12.67
CA SER A 215 -6.76 -12.13 11.84
C SER A 215 -7.11 -11.47 10.50
N ILE A 216 -6.45 -10.37 10.13
CA ILE A 216 -6.71 -9.64 8.88
C ILE A 216 -5.46 -9.54 8.01
N ALA A 217 -5.65 -9.24 6.74
CA ALA A 217 -4.60 -8.74 5.86
C ALA A 217 -4.78 -7.24 5.62
N PHE A 218 -3.68 -6.55 5.38
CA PHE A 218 -3.66 -5.10 5.19
C PHE A 218 -2.66 -4.73 4.09
N MET A 219 -3.07 -3.87 3.16
CA MET A 219 -2.19 -3.29 2.15
C MET A 219 -2.47 -1.80 1.92
N ASN A 220 -1.46 -1.08 1.46
CA ASN A 220 -1.67 0.17 0.75
C ASN A 220 -1.87 -0.13 -0.74
N TYR A 221 -2.83 0.54 -1.35
CA TYR A 221 -3.17 0.34 -2.76
C TYR A 221 -2.07 0.86 -3.67
N PHE A 222 -1.68 2.13 -3.47
CA PHE A 222 -0.63 2.75 -4.25
C PHE A 222 0.74 2.29 -3.76
N LEU A 223 1.57 1.90 -4.72
CA LEU A 223 2.82 1.20 -4.50
C LEU A 223 4.02 2.11 -4.26
N ARG A 224 3.80 3.40 -4.02
CA ARG A 224 4.82 4.40 -3.72
C ARG A 224 4.34 5.36 -2.63
N PRO A 225 5.24 6.03 -1.89
CA PRO A 225 4.84 7.05 -0.93
C PRO A 225 4.17 8.24 -1.63
N SER A 226 3.34 8.96 -0.87
CA SER A 226 2.83 10.27 -1.28
C SER A 226 3.95 11.30 -1.41
N GLU A 227 3.67 12.33 -2.20
CA GLU A 227 4.59 13.41 -2.49
C GLU A 227 4.98 14.23 -1.25
N ASP A 228 4.07 14.36 -0.28
CA ASP A 228 4.28 15.05 0.98
C ASP A 228 3.62 14.29 2.14
N THR A 229 4.01 14.62 3.37
CA THR A 229 3.40 14.05 4.58
C THR A 229 1.93 14.45 4.69
N GLY A 230 1.06 13.47 4.91
CA GLY A 230 -0.36 13.72 5.19
C GLY A 230 -1.17 14.25 4.00
N VAL A 231 -0.60 14.35 2.81
CA VAL A 231 -1.33 14.70 1.58
C VAL A 231 -1.69 13.45 0.79
N SER A 232 -2.92 13.40 0.28
CA SER A 232 -3.33 12.30 -0.58
C SER A 232 -2.53 12.27 -1.88
N ILE A 233 -2.00 11.10 -2.24
CA ILE A 233 -1.10 10.90 -3.39
C ILE A 233 -1.67 11.44 -4.71
N LYS A 234 -0.89 12.19 -5.47
CA LYS A 234 -1.26 12.61 -6.83
C LYS A 234 -0.91 11.49 -7.81
N TYR A 235 -1.78 10.50 -7.92
CA TYR A 235 -1.54 9.33 -8.78
C TYR A 235 -1.77 9.64 -10.26
N GLU A 236 -1.01 8.97 -11.13
CA GLU A 236 -1.23 8.95 -12.58
C GLU A 236 -1.79 7.60 -13.07
N TYR A 237 -1.92 7.44 -14.39
CA TYR A 237 -2.42 6.22 -15.01
C TYR A 237 -1.57 5.00 -14.62
N ILE A 238 -0.23 5.14 -14.60
CA ILE A 238 0.69 4.03 -14.31
C ILE A 238 0.62 3.58 -12.85
N ASP A 239 0.45 4.53 -11.91
CA ASP A 239 0.23 4.22 -10.50
C ASP A 239 -1.06 3.44 -10.32
N SER A 240 -2.14 3.88 -10.97
CA SER A 240 -3.43 3.20 -10.85
C SER A 240 -3.43 1.82 -11.50
N LEU A 241 -2.77 1.68 -12.65
CA LEU A 241 -2.58 0.44 -13.39
C LEU A 241 -1.86 -0.60 -12.51
N PHE A 242 -0.65 -0.25 -12.03
CA PHE A 242 0.12 -1.19 -11.22
C PHE A 242 -0.58 -1.50 -9.89
N SER A 243 -1.23 -0.52 -9.28
CA SER A 243 -1.98 -0.73 -8.03
C SER A 243 -3.16 -1.68 -8.22
N TYR A 244 -3.91 -1.54 -9.32
CA TYR A 244 -5.04 -2.42 -9.63
C TYR A 244 -4.59 -3.86 -9.88
N LEU A 245 -3.59 -4.06 -10.74
CA LEU A 245 -3.06 -5.40 -11.03
C LEU A 245 -2.40 -6.02 -9.79
N ASN A 246 -1.71 -5.22 -8.99
CA ASN A 246 -1.11 -5.70 -7.75
C ASN A 246 -2.17 -6.06 -6.70
N LEU A 247 -3.30 -5.35 -6.63
CA LEU A 247 -4.42 -5.76 -5.78
C LEU A 247 -4.96 -7.14 -6.19
N ILE A 248 -5.13 -7.40 -7.50
CA ILE A 248 -5.54 -8.72 -8.00
C ILE A 248 -4.50 -9.78 -7.59
N ARG A 249 -3.22 -9.50 -7.83
CA ARG A 249 -2.10 -10.39 -7.46
C ARG A 249 -2.15 -10.76 -5.98
N VAL A 250 -2.30 -9.77 -5.09
CA VAL A 250 -2.37 -9.98 -3.63
C VAL A 250 -3.65 -10.73 -3.26
N TRP A 251 -4.79 -10.37 -3.86
CA TRP A 251 -6.07 -11.03 -3.62
C TRP A 251 -6.01 -12.53 -3.95
N GLU A 252 -5.41 -12.90 -5.09
CA GLU A 252 -5.24 -14.31 -5.44
C GLU A 252 -4.25 -15.03 -4.52
N ALA A 253 -3.11 -14.41 -4.23
CA ALA A 253 -2.10 -14.99 -3.34
C ALA A 253 -2.64 -15.24 -1.91
N LEU A 254 -3.65 -14.47 -1.48
CA LEU A 254 -4.31 -14.62 -0.19
C LEU A 254 -5.47 -15.63 -0.20
N GLY A 255 -5.84 -16.19 -1.35
CA GLY A 255 -6.96 -17.12 -1.46
C GLY A 255 -8.31 -16.43 -1.67
N LYS A 256 -8.31 -15.30 -2.38
CA LYS A 256 -9.49 -14.51 -2.77
C LYS A 256 -10.37 -14.01 -1.60
N PRO A 257 -9.79 -13.31 -0.61
CA PRO A 257 -10.54 -12.79 0.53
C PRO A 257 -11.56 -11.70 0.14
N TYR A 258 -12.44 -11.36 1.09
CA TYR A 258 -13.28 -10.16 1.00
C TYR A 258 -12.40 -8.90 1.09
N ILE A 259 -12.65 -7.90 0.25
CA ILE A 259 -11.87 -6.68 0.16
C ILE A 259 -12.66 -5.51 0.73
N ILE A 260 -12.04 -4.77 1.64
CA ILE A 260 -12.59 -3.54 2.21
C ILE A 260 -11.66 -2.38 1.82
N ILE A 261 -12.12 -1.51 0.93
CA ILE A 261 -11.40 -0.30 0.52
C ILE A 261 -11.82 0.86 1.41
N CYS A 262 -10.85 1.48 2.08
CA CYS A 262 -11.06 2.57 3.04
C CYS A 262 -10.39 3.88 2.59
N SER A 263 -10.52 4.22 1.31
CA SER A 263 -10.13 5.54 0.77
C SER A 263 -10.98 5.87 -0.45
N ALA A 264 -11.52 7.10 -0.48
CA ALA A 264 -12.25 7.61 -1.64
C ALA A 264 -11.36 7.66 -2.89
N LYS A 265 -10.07 7.95 -2.72
CA LYS A 265 -9.10 8.06 -3.80
C LYS A 265 -8.79 6.70 -4.40
N VAL A 266 -8.52 5.72 -3.55
CA VAL A 266 -8.36 4.31 -3.94
C VAL A 266 -9.61 3.81 -4.63
N ARG A 267 -10.79 4.04 -4.03
CA ARG A 267 -12.08 3.63 -4.60
C ARG A 267 -12.27 4.16 -6.02
N ASN A 268 -11.95 5.42 -6.27
CA ASN A 268 -12.12 6.03 -7.60
C ASN A 268 -11.17 5.38 -8.62
N SER A 269 -9.89 5.19 -8.26
CA SER A 269 -8.91 4.50 -9.10
C SER A 269 -9.34 3.06 -9.37
N PHE A 270 -9.58 2.28 -8.32
CA PHE A 270 -10.04 0.89 -8.39
C PHE A 270 -11.28 0.71 -9.25
N ASN A 271 -12.34 1.49 -9.01
CA ASN A 271 -13.61 1.34 -9.73
C ASN A 271 -13.47 1.59 -11.24
N GLY A 272 -12.58 2.50 -11.64
CA GLY A 272 -12.31 2.77 -13.05
C GLY A 272 -11.80 1.52 -13.76
N TYR A 273 -10.75 0.91 -13.23
CA TYR A 273 -10.12 -0.27 -13.82
C TYR A 273 -10.94 -1.55 -13.62
N TRP A 274 -11.57 -1.72 -12.46
CA TRP A 274 -12.47 -2.84 -12.19
C TRP A 274 -13.66 -2.88 -13.16
N LYS A 275 -14.30 -1.73 -13.46
CA LYS A 275 -15.38 -1.68 -14.44
C LYS A 275 -14.92 -2.00 -15.85
N LYS A 276 -13.71 -1.58 -16.24
CA LYS A 276 -13.14 -1.93 -17.55
C LYS A 276 -12.87 -3.44 -17.62
N HIS A 277 -12.25 -4.01 -16.60
CA HIS A 277 -11.97 -5.45 -16.52
C HIS A 277 -13.26 -6.28 -16.67
N ASN A 278 -14.31 -5.96 -15.90
CA ASN A 278 -15.60 -6.64 -15.97
C ASN A 278 -16.29 -6.56 -17.34
N LYS A 279 -16.03 -5.50 -18.13
CA LYS A 279 -16.61 -5.37 -19.48
C LYS A 279 -15.90 -6.25 -20.50
N ILE A 280 -14.60 -6.49 -20.32
CA ILE A 280 -13.77 -7.24 -21.28
C ILE A 280 -14.00 -8.73 -21.11
N SER A 281 -14.06 -9.20 -19.86
CA SER A 281 -14.36 -10.58 -19.55
C SER A 281 -15.33 -10.59 -18.40
N SER A 282 -16.56 -11.07 -18.59
CA SER A 282 -17.51 -11.23 -17.47
C SER A 282 -17.22 -12.49 -16.65
N ASN A 283 -16.28 -13.34 -17.09
CA ASN A 283 -16.03 -14.68 -16.54
C ASN A 283 -14.53 -14.99 -16.30
N SER A 284 -13.64 -13.99 -16.22
CA SER A 284 -12.23 -14.27 -15.88
C SER A 284 -12.07 -14.62 -14.40
N GLU A 285 -11.21 -15.60 -14.12
CA GLU A 285 -10.92 -16.04 -12.74
C GLU A 285 -10.31 -14.94 -11.87
N ASN A 286 -9.70 -13.92 -12.50
CA ASN A 286 -9.01 -12.80 -11.86
C ASN A 286 -9.93 -11.58 -11.59
N ILE A 287 -11.25 -11.69 -11.81
CA ILE A 287 -12.20 -10.63 -11.46
C ILE A 287 -12.64 -10.76 -10.02
N ILE A 288 -12.44 -9.68 -9.28
CA ILE A 288 -12.94 -9.54 -7.92
C ILE A 288 -14.48 -9.40 -7.98
N PRO A 289 -15.26 -10.33 -7.41
CA PRO A 289 -16.72 -10.24 -7.42
C PRO A 289 -17.22 -9.01 -6.67
N VAL A 290 -18.32 -8.41 -7.14
CA VAL A 290 -18.96 -7.28 -6.45
C VAL A 290 -19.42 -7.65 -5.04
N THR A 291 -19.82 -8.91 -4.83
CA THR A 291 -20.22 -9.47 -3.53
C THR A 291 -19.04 -9.59 -2.55
N SER A 292 -17.80 -9.57 -3.05
CA SER A 292 -16.59 -9.62 -2.24
C SER A 292 -16.05 -8.22 -1.89
N LEU A 293 -16.74 -7.14 -2.26
CA LEU A 293 -16.21 -5.77 -2.19
C LEU A 293 -17.04 -4.85 -1.30
N CYS A 294 -16.38 -4.20 -0.34
CA CYS A 294 -16.91 -3.07 0.40
C CYS A 294 -16.10 -1.80 0.12
N LEU A 295 -16.77 -0.79 -0.45
CA LEU A 295 -16.14 0.48 -0.85
C LEU A 295 -16.54 1.61 0.08
N CYS A 296 -15.64 2.00 0.98
CA CYS A 296 -15.84 3.02 2.00
C CYS A 296 -14.90 4.22 1.82
N ASN A 297 -15.27 5.35 2.43
CA ASN A 297 -14.38 6.50 2.57
C ASN A 297 -13.32 6.24 3.67
N HIS A 298 -12.33 7.12 3.79
CA HIS A 298 -11.32 7.00 4.84
C HIS A 298 -11.94 7.20 6.24
N PRO A 299 -11.73 6.28 7.20
CA PRO A 299 -12.42 6.32 8.50
C PRO A 299 -12.08 7.55 9.36
N SER A 300 -10.90 8.13 9.19
CA SER A 300 -10.52 9.37 9.87
C SER A 300 -11.06 10.65 9.21
N ASN A 301 -11.73 10.57 8.06
CA ASN A 301 -12.24 11.74 7.35
C ASN A 301 -13.67 12.06 7.82
N MET A 302 -14.04 13.34 7.87
CA MET A 302 -15.44 13.76 8.09
C MET A 302 -16.43 13.09 7.11
N SER A 303 -15.96 12.73 5.91
CA SER A 303 -16.75 11.99 4.93
C SER A 303 -17.12 10.56 5.34
N TRP A 304 -16.52 10.00 6.40
CA TRP A 304 -16.90 8.71 6.98
C TRP A 304 -18.35 8.72 7.47
N LYS A 305 -18.74 9.80 8.17
CA LYS A 305 -20.08 10.00 8.75
C LYS A 305 -21.09 10.63 7.79
N ARG A 306 -20.70 10.95 6.55
CA ARG A 306 -21.62 11.50 5.54
C ARG A 306 -22.55 10.41 5.00
N LYS A 307 -23.78 10.79 4.71
CA LYS A 307 -24.78 9.95 4.05
C LYS A 307 -24.28 9.48 2.68
N ILE A 308 -24.57 8.22 2.38
CA ILE A 308 -24.24 7.57 1.10
C ILE A 308 -25.49 6.87 0.56
N ASP A 309 -25.53 6.58 -0.73
CA ASP A 309 -26.72 5.96 -1.32
C ASP A 309 -27.00 4.60 -0.70
N GLY A 310 -28.23 4.41 -0.21
CA GLY A 310 -28.67 3.18 0.45
C GLY A 310 -28.26 3.03 1.92
N TYR A 311 -27.41 3.91 2.48
CA TYR A 311 -26.95 3.82 3.87
C TYR A 311 -26.85 5.19 4.56
N LYS A 312 -27.02 5.22 5.88
CA LYS A 312 -26.86 6.42 6.70
C LYS A 312 -25.45 6.98 6.63
N ASN A 313 -24.42 6.13 6.54
CA ASN A 313 -23.01 6.50 6.42
C ASN A 313 -22.13 5.29 6.06
N ASN A 314 -20.79 5.49 6.00
CA ASN A 314 -19.85 4.41 5.67
C ASN A 314 -19.72 3.35 6.78
N GLU A 315 -19.96 3.73 8.03
CA GLU A 315 -19.93 2.81 9.17
C GLU A 315 -21.09 1.81 9.10
N GLU A 316 -22.32 2.28 8.83
CA GLU A 316 -23.47 1.40 8.64
C GLU A 316 -23.26 0.49 7.43
N LYS A 317 -22.76 1.02 6.31
CA LYS A 317 -22.45 0.21 5.12
C LYS A 317 -21.44 -0.89 5.41
N LEU A 318 -20.35 -0.55 6.10
CA LEU A 318 -19.33 -1.53 6.47
C LEU A 318 -19.91 -2.60 7.40
N LYS A 319 -20.69 -2.19 8.40
CA LYS A 319 -21.36 -3.10 9.32
C LYS A 319 -22.30 -4.06 8.59
N THR A 320 -23.17 -3.54 7.74
CA THR A 320 -24.08 -4.37 6.93
C THR A 320 -23.32 -5.35 6.03
N PHE A 321 -22.20 -4.92 5.45
CA PHE A 321 -21.35 -5.82 4.64
C PHE A 321 -20.78 -6.96 5.49
N ILE A 322 -20.11 -6.65 6.61
CA ILE A 322 -19.53 -7.66 7.51
C ILE A 322 -20.61 -8.64 7.99
N GLU A 323 -21.75 -8.13 8.46
CA GLU A 323 -22.88 -8.96 8.89
C GLU A 323 -23.41 -9.87 7.77
N SER A 324 -23.49 -9.37 6.54
CA SER A 324 -23.95 -10.17 5.40
C SER A 324 -22.98 -11.31 5.04
N VAL A 325 -21.67 -11.06 5.13
CA VAL A 325 -20.63 -12.05 4.89
C VAL A 325 -20.65 -13.13 5.98
N GLU A 326 -20.69 -12.74 7.24
CA GLU A 326 -20.74 -13.68 8.37
C GLU A 326 -22.00 -14.56 8.33
N ASN A 327 -23.13 -14.00 7.90
CA ASN A 327 -24.37 -14.74 7.69
C ASN A 327 -24.36 -15.67 6.47
N SER A 328 -23.55 -15.38 5.44
CA SER A 328 -23.40 -16.29 4.30
C SER A 328 -22.46 -17.45 4.62
N ASP A 329 -21.39 -17.21 5.37
CA ASP A 329 -20.43 -18.25 5.73
C ASP A 329 -21.01 -19.25 6.74
N SER A 330 -21.81 -18.77 7.70
CA SER A 330 -22.50 -19.62 8.69
C SER A 330 -23.56 -20.54 8.08
N LYS A 331 -24.04 -20.26 6.85
CA LYS A 331 -24.96 -21.15 6.12
C LYS A 331 -24.25 -22.22 5.29
N ASN A 332 -22.94 -22.08 5.08
CA ASN A 332 -22.12 -23.00 4.29
C ASN A 332 -21.21 -23.90 5.15
N THR A 333 -21.30 -23.78 6.48
CA THR A 333 -20.71 -24.70 7.48
C THR A 333 -21.80 -25.51 8.14
#